data_AF-A0A3R7GIA3-F1
#
_entry.id   AF-A0A3R7GIA3-F1
#
_cell.length_a   1.000
_cell.length_b   1.000
_cell.length_c   1.000
_cell.angle_alpha   90.00
_cell.angle_beta   90.00
_cell.angle_gamma   90.00
#
_symmetry.space_group_name_H-M   'P 1'
#
loop_
_entity.id
_entity.type
_entity.pdbx_description
1 polymer ?
#
loop_
_entity_poly.entity_id
_entity_poly.type
_entity_poly.pdbx_seq_one_letter_code
_entity_poly.pdbx_strand_id
1 'polypeptide(L)'
;MVDVGAFVGQIFVIVLLVVLAIFVIVVLFRSIRIIPQAYAGVVERLGRYQRTLAPGLNLLVPFIDRVLPLVDMREQVVSFPPQPVITEDNLVVSIDTVVYFQVTDARAATYEINNYLGAVEQLTTTTLRNVVGGLNLEEALTSRDNINGQLRIVLDEATGKWGIRVSRVELKAIDPPTSIQDSMEKQMRAERDRRAAILTAEGSKQSQILEAEGRRQAEILKAEGDKQAQILRAEGESAAIQSVFQAIHDGNPDDKLLAYQYLQTLPKISDSASSKLWIIPSEFTEALKSMSAGFAGRRDDRPVPPADRSAPPAP
;
A
#
# COMPACT_ATOMS: atom_id res chain seq x y z
N MET A 1 -45.51 68.23 70.77
CA MET A 1 -45.46 66.80 71.15
C MET A 1 -45.38 66.03 69.86
N VAL A 2 -44.26 65.35 69.59
CA VAL A 2 -44.20 64.41 68.46
C VAL A 2 -45.19 63.30 68.77
N ASP A 3 -46.17 63.10 67.90
CA ASP A 3 -47.15 62.04 68.07
C ASP A 3 -46.44 60.70 67.88
N VAL A 4 -46.04 60.10 69.00
CA VAL A 4 -45.29 58.83 69.05
C VAL A 4 -46.07 57.73 68.33
N GLY A 5 -47.41 57.80 68.30
CA GLY A 5 -48.26 56.87 67.55
C GLY A 5 -48.09 57.00 66.04
N ALA A 6 -48.01 58.22 65.51
CA ALA A 6 -47.78 58.47 64.09
C ALA A 6 -46.36 58.02 63.65
N PHE A 7 -45.35 58.26 64.49
CA PHE A 7 -43.97 57.86 64.22
C PHE A 7 -43.81 56.32 64.20
N VAL A 8 -44.42 55.61 65.15
CA VAL A 8 -44.42 54.14 65.19
C VAL A 8 -45.19 53.54 64.00
N GLY A 9 -46.34 54.15 63.62
CA GLY A 9 -47.10 53.74 62.44
C GLY A 9 -46.30 53.88 61.14
N GLN A 10 -45.56 54.98 60.99
CA GLN A 10 -44.71 55.21 59.81
C GLN A 10 -43.54 54.22 59.73
N ILE A 11 -42.90 53.91 60.86
CA ILE A 11 -41.84 52.88 60.93
C ILE A 11 -42.40 51.51 60.52
N PHE A 12 -43.58 51.14 61.02
CA PHE A 12 -44.20 49.85 60.66
C PHE A 12 -44.46 49.73 59.15
N VAL A 13 -44.99 50.78 58.52
CA VAL A 13 -45.23 50.79 57.06
C VAL A 13 -43.92 50.67 56.28
N ILE A 14 -42.87 51.38 56.69
CA ILE A 14 -41.54 51.30 56.06
C ILE A 14 -40.98 49.89 56.18
N VAL A 15 -41.04 49.28 57.38
CA VAL A 15 -40.56 47.90 57.61
C VAL A 15 -41.34 46.90 56.74
N LEU A 16 -42.67 47.01 56.66
CA LEU A 16 -43.50 46.16 55.82
C LEU A 16 -43.11 46.28 54.34
N LEU A 17 -42.90 47.50 53.83
CA LEU A 17 -42.48 47.73 52.46
C LEU A 17 -41.09 47.15 52.17
N VAL A 18 -40.15 47.27 53.12
CA VAL A 18 -38.82 46.67 53.00
C VAL A 18 -38.91 45.14 52.96
N VAL A 19 -39.71 44.52 53.83
CA VAL A 19 -39.93 43.06 53.83
C VAL A 19 -40.58 42.60 52.53
N LEU A 20 -41.58 43.33 52.03
CA LEU A 20 -42.24 43.02 50.76
C LEU A 20 -41.26 43.16 49.58
N ALA A 21 -40.43 44.21 49.57
CA ALA A 21 -39.42 44.40 48.54
C ALA A 21 -38.38 43.27 48.55
N ILE A 22 -37.88 42.87 49.72
CA ILE A 22 -36.97 41.74 49.88
C ILE A 22 -37.65 40.45 49.40
N PHE A 23 -38.91 40.22 49.77
CA PHE A 23 -39.68 39.05 49.32
C PHE A 23 -39.78 38.98 47.80
N VAL A 24 -40.13 40.09 47.13
CA VAL A 24 -40.23 40.16 45.67
C VAL A 24 -38.86 39.92 45.02
N ILE A 25 -37.79 40.51 45.55
CA ILE A 25 -36.42 40.32 45.06
C ILE A 25 -36.00 38.85 45.17
N VAL A 26 -36.24 38.20 46.31
CA VAL A 26 -35.92 36.79 46.52
C VAL A 26 -36.72 35.90 45.56
N VAL A 27 -38.01 36.17 45.37
CA VAL A 27 -38.85 35.43 44.42
C VAL A 27 -38.33 35.56 42.98
N LEU A 28 -37.96 36.77 42.55
CA LEU A 28 -37.41 37.01 41.21
C LEU A 28 -36.08 36.29 41.00
N PHE A 29 -35.13 36.40 41.94
CA PHE A 29 -33.85 35.71 41.82
C PHE A 29 -33.99 34.18 41.84
N ARG A 30 -34.91 33.66 42.66
CA ARG A 30 -35.15 32.21 42.77
C ARG A 30 -35.97 31.65 41.60
N SER A 31 -36.65 32.53 40.86
CA SER A 31 -37.43 32.18 39.66
C SER A 31 -36.54 31.91 38.45
N ILE A 32 -35.38 32.56 38.33
CA ILE A 32 -34.51 32.40 37.18
C ILE A 32 -33.58 31.21 37.37
N ARG A 33 -33.65 30.24 36.45
CA ARG A 33 -32.72 29.10 36.37
C ARG A 33 -32.12 29.03 34.98
N ILE A 34 -30.80 28.88 34.93
CA ILE A 34 -30.06 28.72 33.67
C ILE A 34 -29.73 27.24 33.50
N ILE A 35 -30.09 26.69 32.34
CA ILE A 35 -29.76 25.31 31.96
C ILE A 35 -28.59 25.33 30.98
N PRO A 36 -27.51 24.57 31.25
CA PRO A 36 -26.38 24.47 30.33
C PRO A 36 -26.76 23.89 28.98
N GLN A 37 -25.93 24.14 27.96
CA GLN A 37 -26.09 23.53 26.65
C GLN A 37 -25.94 22.01 26.73
N ALA A 38 -26.71 21.29 25.90
CA ALA A 38 -26.78 19.83 25.87
C ALA A 38 -27.24 19.16 27.18
N TYR A 39 -27.92 19.91 28.05
CA TYR A 39 -28.67 19.38 29.18
C TYR A 39 -30.15 19.73 29.06
N ALA A 40 -31.00 18.87 29.61
CA ALA A 40 -32.43 19.12 29.74
C ALA A 40 -32.87 18.94 31.19
N GLY A 41 -33.72 19.84 31.67
CA GLY A 41 -34.29 19.79 33.02
C GLY A 41 -35.75 19.40 32.99
N VAL A 42 -36.15 18.39 33.75
CA VAL A 42 -37.56 18.03 33.89
C VAL A 42 -38.15 18.74 35.11
N VAL A 43 -39.27 19.42 34.93
CA VAL A 43 -39.95 20.18 36.01
C VAL A 43 -41.21 19.46 36.46
N GLU A 44 -41.30 19.29 37.77
CA GLU A 44 -42.48 18.83 38.47
C GLU A 44 -43.17 20.01 39.18
N ARG A 45 -44.49 20.05 39.11
CA ARG A 45 -45.32 20.96 39.91
C ARG A 45 -46.25 20.12 40.77
N LEU A 46 -46.11 20.22 42.09
CA LEU A 46 -46.90 19.44 43.06
C LEU A 46 -46.89 17.93 42.74
N GLY A 47 -45.75 17.40 42.30
CA GLY A 47 -45.54 15.98 41.97
C GLY A 47 -46.09 15.54 40.60
N ARG A 48 -46.57 16.45 39.75
CA ARG A 48 -46.95 16.15 38.36
C ARG A 48 -45.96 16.77 37.38
N TYR A 49 -45.67 16.07 36.28
CA TYR A 49 -44.92 16.63 35.17
C TYR A 49 -45.61 17.90 34.64
N GLN A 50 -44.84 18.98 34.50
CA GLN A 50 -45.33 20.24 33.93
C GLN A 50 -44.74 20.49 32.54
N ARG A 51 -43.40 20.51 32.43
CA ARG A 51 -42.68 20.75 31.17
C ARG A 51 -41.22 20.32 31.27
N THR A 52 -40.60 20.17 30.11
CA THR A 52 -39.15 19.99 29.96
C THR A 52 -38.51 21.33 29.58
N LEU A 53 -37.46 21.71 30.29
CA LEU A 53 -36.74 22.96 30.08
C LEU A 53 -35.58 22.74 29.11
N ALA A 54 -35.54 23.55 28.06
CA ALA A 54 -34.48 23.57 27.07
C ALA A 54 -33.26 24.40 27.56
N PRO A 55 -32.09 24.27 26.91
CA PRO A 55 -30.92 25.08 27.23
C PRO A 55 -31.20 26.58 27.18
N GLY A 56 -30.65 27.32 28.15
CA GLY A 56 -30.83 28.76 28.28
C GLY A 56 -31.58 29.19 29.54
N LEU A 57 -32.11 30.40 29.51
CA LEU A 57 -32.78 31.03 30.64
C LEU A 57 -34.22 30.55 30.75
N ASN A 58 -34.55 29.95 31.88
CA ASN A 58 -35.88 29.42 32.17
C ASN A 58 -36.44 30.08 33.44
N LEU A 59 -37.72 30.45 33.40
CA LEU A 59 -38.42 31.10 34.51
C LEU A 59 -39.30 30.07 35.23
N LEU A 60 -39.04 29.80 36.49
CA LEU A 60 -39.77 28.85 37.33
C LEU A 60 -40.57 29.56 38.42
N VAL A 61 -41.68 28.96 38.85
CA VAL A 61 -42.41 29.45 40.01
C VAL A 61 -41.72 28.91 41.27
N PRO A 62 -41.02 29.75 42.05
CA PRO A 62 -40.31 29.26 43.23
C PRO A 62 -41.31 28.62 44.22
N PHE A 63 -40.81 27.67 45.02
CA PHE A 63 -41.55 26.90 46.03
C PHE A 63 -42.54 25.85 45.49
N ILE A 64 -43.16 26.05 44.33
CA ILE A 64 -44.12 25.11 43.74
C ILE A 64 -43.44 24.20 42.70
N ASP A 65 -42.59 24.77 41.86
CA ASP A 65 -41.86 24.04 40.82
C ASP A 65 -40.59 23.41 41.40
N ARG A 66 -40.41 22.11 41.17
CA ARG A 66 -39.20 21.35 41.50
C ARG A 66 -38.54 20.87 40.22
N VAL A 67 -37.24 21.14 40.08
CA VAL A 67 -36.44 20.64 38.95
C VAL A 67 -35.78 19.33 39.38
N LEU A 68 -36.01 18.27 38.61
CA LEU A 68 -35.31 17.00 38.76
C LEU A 68 -33.83 17.12 38.31
N PRO A 69 -32.96 16.14 38.62
CA PRO A 69 -31.59 16.14 38.12
C PRO A 69 -31.53 16.38 36.61
N LEU A 70 -30.56 17.20 36.18
CA LEU A 70 -30.38 17.51 34.75
C LEU A 70 -29.97 16.24 34.01
N VAL A 71 -30.64 15.97 32.90
CA VAL A 71 -30.32 14.87 32.01
C VAL A 71 -29.36 15.38 30.94
N ASP A 72 -28.24 14.69 30.79
CA ASP A 72 -27.25 14.99 29.75
C ASP A 72 -27.73 14.38 28.42
N MET A 73 -27.92 15.24 27.43
CA MET A 73 -28.47 14.89 26.12
C MET A 73 -27.36 14.53 25.11
N ARG A 74 -26.09 14.59 25.50
CA ARG A 74 -24.97 14.22 24.64
C ARG A 74 -24.89 12.71 24.46
N GLU A 75 -24.16 12.30 23.43
CA GLU A 75 -23.80 10.90 23.24
C GLU A 75 -22.89 10.43 24.38
N GLN A 76 -23.28 9.31 24.99
CA GLN A 76 -22.59 8.66 26.09
C GLN A 76 -22.19 7.26 25.66
N VAL A 77 -21.05 6.83 26.18
CA VAL A 77 -20.50 5.50 25.97
C VAL A 77 -20.54 4.74 27.28
N VAL A 78 -21.12 3.55 27.25
CA VAL A 78 -21.18 2.66 28.41
C VAL A 78 -20.70 1.28 27.99
N SER A 79 -19.71 0.76 28.72
CA SER A 79 -19.28 -0.63 28.56
C SER A 79 -20.01 -1.51 29.56
N PHE A 80 -20.53 -2.63 29.09
CA PHE A 80 -21.13 -3.65 29.94
C PHE A 80 -20.11 -4.76 30.25
N PRO A 81 -20.20 -5.39 31.43
CA PRO A 81 -19.28 -6.47 31.80
C PRO A 81 -19.46 -7.70 30.90
N PRO A 82 -18.41 -8.50 30.71
CA PRO A 82 -18.47 -9.73 29.92
C PRO A 82 -19.62 -10.64 30.37
N GLN A 83 -20.47 -11.03 29.43
CA GLN A 83 -21.56 -11.98 29.68
C GLN A 83 -21.24 -13.33 29.02
N PRO A 84 -21.40 -14.46 29.74
CA PRO A 84 -21.25 -15.78 29.15
C PRO A 84 -22.46 -16.09 28.27
N VAL A 85 -22.20 -16.41 27.01
CA VAL A 85 -23.19 -16.81 26.02
C VAL A 85 -22.79 -18.16 25.43
N ILE A 86 -23.78 -18.99 25.13
CA ILE A 86 -23.55 -20.29 24.49
C ILE A 86 -23.81 -20.12 22.99
N THR A 87 -22.84 -20.48 22.17
CA THR A 87 -22.94 -20.52 20.70
C THR A 87 -23.64 -21.79 20.21
N GLU A 88 -23.97 -21.87 18.92
CA GLU A 88 -24.65 -23.03 18.32
C GLU A 88 -23.85 -24.35 18.49
N ASP A 89 -22.52 -24.26 18.47
CA ASP A 89 -21.59 -25.37 18.70
C ASP A 89 -21.39 -25.73 20.19
N ASN A 90 -22.25 -25.20 21.07
CA ASN A 90 -22.27 -25.47 22.51
C ASN A 90 -20.98 -25.06 23.23
N LEU A 91 -20.30 -24.01 22.74
CA LEU A 91 -19.17 -23.38 23.40
C LEU A 91 -19.63 -22.18 24.23
N VAL A 92 -19.01 -21.99 25.39
CA VAL A 92 -19.28 -20.83 26.24
C VAL A 92 -18.29 -19.73 25.89
N VAL A 93 -18.77 -18.65 25.26
CA VAL A 93 -17.98 -17.46 24.92
C VAL A 93 -18.33 -16.30 25.84
N SER A 94 -17.32 -15.52 26.23
CA SER A 94 -17.53 -14.28 27.00
C SER A 94 -17.50 -13.10 26.04
N ILE A 95 -18.55 -12.27 26.06
CA ILE A 95 -18.68 -11.15 25.12
C ILE A 95 -18.73 -9.82 25.87
N ASP A 96 -17.75 -8.96 25.57
CA ASP A 96 -17.71 -7.57 26.02
C ASP A 96 -18.39 -6.68 24.99
N THR A 97 -19.32 -5.83 25.42
CA THR A 97 -20.03 -4.92 24.51
C THR A 97 -20.00 -3.49 25.02
N VAL A 98 -19.88 -2.54 24.10
CA VAL A 98 -19.96 -1.11 24.34
C VAL A 98 -21.14 -0.54 23.56
N VAL A 99 -21.99 0.23 24.23
CA VAL A 99 -23.16 0.86 23.62
C VAL A 99 -22.99 2.37 23.64
N TYR A 100 -23.17 2.97 22.47
CA TYR A 100 -23.22 4.41 22.26
C TYR A 100 -24.69 4.81 22.15
N PHE A 101 -25.14 5.62 23.10
CA PHE A 101 -26.52 6.10 23.11
C PHE A 101 -26.58 7.57 23.52
N GLN A 102 -27.68 8.23 23.17
CA GLN A 102 -27.98 9.58 23.62
C GLN A 102 -29.43 9.66 24.08
N VAL A 103 -29.68 10.47 25.10
CA VAL A 103 -31.05 10.78 25.51
C VAL A 103 -31.62 11.81 24.54
N THR A 104 -32.72 11.46 23.90
CA THR A 104 -33.46 12.32 22.95
C THR A 104 -34.67 12.99 23.59
N ASP A 105 -35.29 12.36 24.59
CA ASP A 105 -36.37 12.93 25.40
C ASP A 105 -36.11 12.70 26.90
N ALA A 106 -35.76 13.79 27.60
CA ALA A 106 -35.51 13.76 29.04
C ALA A 106 -36.75 13.42 29.87
N ARG A 107 -37.97 13.74 29.39
CA ARG A 107 -39.20 13.36 30.08
C ARG A 107 -39.36 11.85 30.06
N ALA A 108 -39.30 11.25 28.87
CA ALA A 108 -39.45 9.81 28.72
C ALA A 108 -38.36 9.05 29.52
N ALA A 109 -37.10 9.49 29.44
CA ALA A 109 -35.99 8.87 30.17
C ALA A 109 -36.14 8.93 31.70
N THR A 110 -36.93 9.87 32.23
CA THR A 110 -37.14 10.05 33.67
C THR A 110 -38.38 9.30 34.17
N TYR A 111 -39.44 9.21 33.37
CA TYR A 111 -40.73 8.68 33.83
C TYR A 111 -41.09 7.30 33.25
N GLU A 112 -40.64 6.98 32.04
CA GLU A 112 -40.98 5.69 31.40
C GLU A 112 -40.10 4.55 31.93
N ILE A 113 -38.97 4.88 32.56
CA ILE A 113 -38.07 3.89 33.17
C ILE A 113 -37.26 4.47 34.33
N ASN A 114 -37.06 3.67 35.39
CA ASN A 114 -36.32 4.09 36.58
C ASN A 114 -34.79 4.05 36.36
N ASN A 115 -34.29 2.94 35.80
CA ASN A 115 -32.86 2.76 35.48
C ASN A 115 -32.71 2.30 34.03
N TYR A 116 -32.60 3.27 33.12
CA TYR A 116 -32.43 2.95 31.70
C TYR A 116 -31.10 2.26 31.41
N LEU A 117 -30.01 2.57 32.15
CA LEU A 117 -28.70 1.93 31.94
C LEU A 117 -28.78 0.42 32.18
N GLY A 118 -29.38 0.02 33.31
CA GLY A 118 -29.57 -1.40 33.63
C GLY A 118 -30.53 -2.10 32.67
N ALA A 119 -31.52 -1.40 32.15
CA ALA A 119 -32.43 -1.97 31.16
C ALA A 119 -31.76 -2.16 29.79
N VAL A 120 -30.93 -1.19 29.35
CA VAL A 120 -30.10 -1.34 28.15
C VAL A 120 -29.12 -2.50 28.32
N GLU A 121 -28.51 -2.68 29.48
CA GLU A 121 -27.65 -3.84 29.80
C GLU A 121 -28.40 -5.17 29.65
N GLN A 122 -29.61 -5.27 30.22
CA GLN A 122 -30.44 -6.47 30.15
C GLN A 122 -30.91 -6.78 28.72
N LEU A 123 -31.33 -5.75 27.98
CA LEU A 123 -31.70 -5.89 26.57
C LEU A 123 -30.50 -6.32 25.74
N THR A 124 -29.33 -5.75 25.98
CA THR A 124 -28.08 -6.11 25.29
C THR A 124 -27.76 -7.58 25.56
N THR A 125 -27.81 -8.01 26.82
CA THR A 125 -27.55 -9.41 27.22
C THR A 125 -28.53 -10.38 26.57
N THR A 126 -29.83 -10.04 26.55
CA THR A 126 -30.86 -10.89 25.95
C THR A 126 -30.70 -10.98 24.43
N THR A 127 -30.40 -9.85 23.79
CA THR A 127 -30.21 -9.81 22.34
C THR A 127 -28.91 -10.52 21.94
N LEU A 128 -27.82 -10.36 22.70
CA LEU A 128 -26.58 -11.11 22.51
C LEU A 128 -26.83 -12.61 22.57
N ARG A 129 -27.56 -13.09 23.59
CA ARG A 129 -27.91 -14.52 23.72
C ARG A 129 -28.68 -15.05 22.52
N ASN A 130 -29.62 -14.26 22.00
CA ASN A 130 -30.42 -14.66 20.84
C ASN A 130 -29.63 -14.66 19.53
N VAL A 131 -28.82 -13.63 19.28
CA VAL A 131 -28.06 -13.48 18.04
C VAL A 131 -26.90 -14.48 18.00
N VAL A 132 -26.12 -14.58 19.07
CA VAL A 132 -24.95 -15.45 19.13
C VAL A 132 -25.34 -16.92 19.32
N GLY A 133 -26.48 -17.20 19.95
CA GLY A 133 -26.97 -18.58 20.10
C GLY A 133 -27.31 -19.27 18.78
N GLY A 134 -27.51 -18.51 17.69
CA GLY A 134 -27.71 -19.04 16.34
C GLY A 134 -26.47 -18.98 15.44
N LEU A 135 -25.29 -18.70 15.99
CA LEU A 135 -24.02 -18.64 15.28
C LEU A 135 -23.02 -19.62 15.90
N ASN A 136 -22.16 -20.21 15.08
CA ASN A 136 -20.99 -20.94 15.58
C ASN A 136 -19.87 -19.96 16.03
N LEU A 137 -18.83 -20.47 16.71
CA LEU A 137 -17.73 -19.63 17.20
C LEU A 137 -17.01 -18.86 16.09
N GLU A 138 -16.75 -19.48 14.94
CA GLU A 138 -16.02 -18.86 13.83
C GLU A 138 -16.83 -17.73 13.18
N GLU A 139 -18.12 -17.95 12.98
CA GLU A 139 -19.08 -16.94 12.51
C GLU A 139 -19.20 -15.79 13.49
N ALA A 140 -19.27 -16.06 14.80
CA ALA A 140 -19.31 -15.03 15.82
C ALA A 140 -18.04 -14.16 15.79
N LEU A 141 -16.87 -14.76 15.54
CA LEU A 141 -15.60 -14.05 15.45
C LEU A 141 -15.44 -13.23 14.16
N THR A 142 -15.96 -13.73 13.04
CA THR A 142 -15.81 -13.11 11.71
C THR A 142 -16.93 -12.13 11.36
N SER A 143 -18.16 -12.36 11.83
CA SER A 143 -19.37 -11.61 11.46
C SER A 143 -19.74 -10.52 12.48
N ARG A 144 -18.75 -9.86 13.07
CA ARG A 144 -18.95 -8.83 14.11
C ARG A 144 -19.85 -7.69 13.64
N ASP A 145 -19.73 -7.26 12.39
CA ASP A 145 -20.54 -6.17 11.84
C ASP A 145 -22.03 -6.53 11.73
N ASN A 146 -22.33 -7.79 11.40
CA ASN A 146 -23.70 -8.29 11.36
C ASN A 146 -24.31 -8.28 12.77
N ILE A 147 -23.56 -8.77 13.76
CA ILE A 147 -23.99 -8.78 15.17
C ILE A 147 -24.22 -7.35 15.67
N ASN A 148 -23.27 -6.44 15.43
CA ASN A 148 -23.38 -5.02 15.78
C ASN A 148 -24.63 -4.38 15.16
N GLY A 149 -24.90 -4.68 13.89
CA GLY A 149 -26.07 -4.19 13.16
C GLY A 149 -27.39 -4.67 13.76
N GLN A 150 -27.52 -5.97 14.02
CA GLN A 150 -28.71 -6.57 14.62
C GLN A 150 -28.95 -6.05 16.05
N LEU A 151 -27.90 -5.98 16.87
CA LEU A 151 -27.97 -5.41 18.22
C LEU A 151 -28.46 -3.97 18.20
N ARG A 152 -27.91 -3.13 17.31
CA ARG A 152 -28.33 -1.73 17.19
C ARG A 152 -29.81 -1.61 16.83
N ILE A 153 -30.31 -2.41 15.89
CA ILE A 153 -31.73 -2.37 15.47
C ILE A 153 -32.65 -2.71 16.64
N VAL A 154 -32.41 -3.84 17.30
CA VAL A 154 -33.26 -4.32 18.40
C VAL A 154 -33.19 -3.38 19.60
N LEU A 155 -31.99 -2.89 19.94
CA LEU A 155 -31.83 -1.97 21.05
C LEU A 155 -32.49 -0.62 20.78
N ASP A 156 -32.28 -0.01 19.60
CA ASP A 156 -32.86 1.30 19.27
C ASP A 156 -34.40 1.25 19.26
N GLU A 157 -34.99 0.18 18.71
CA GLU A 157 -36.44 0.00 18.71
C GLU A 157 -37.02 -0.12 20.13
N ALA A 158 -36.36 -0.91 20.99
CA ALA A 158 -36.81 -1.11 22.37
C ALA A 158 -36.60 0.13 23.24
N THR A 159 -35.45 0.79 23.13
CA THR A 159 -35.07 1.95 23.97
C THR A 159 -35.73 3.24 23.52
N GLY A 160 -36.26 3.31 22.29
CA GLY A 160 -36.97 4.48 21.79
C GLY A 160 -38.16 4.88 22.67
N LYS A 161 -38.84 3.91 23.30
CA LYS A 161 -39.94 4.15 24.25
C LYS A 161 -39.49 4.90 25.51
N TRP A 162 -38.23 4.81 25.87
CA TRP A 162 -37.63 5.49 27.02
C TRP A 162 -36.98 6.82 26.63
N GLY A 163 -37.19 7.30 25.41
CA GLY A 163 -36.55 8.52 24.92
C GLY A 163 -35.05 8.38 24.70
N ILE A 164 -34.54 7.15 24.50
CA ILE A 164 -33.13 6.86 24.29
C ILE A 164 -32.92 6.35 22.88
N ARG A 165 -31.98 6.96 22.17
CA ARG A 165 -31.55 6.54 20.84
C ARG A 165 -30.21 5.84 20.93
N VAL A 166 -30.12 4.65 20.36
CA VAL A 166 -28.86 3.89 20.28
C VAL A 166 -28.21 4.20 18.94
N SER A 167 -27.12 4.97 18.99
CA SER A 167 -26.37 5.35 17.79
C SER A 167 -25.60 4.15 17.22
N ARG A 168 -24.92 3.40 18.10
CA ARG A 168 -24.02 2.31 17.72
C ARG A 168 -23.82 1.32 18.84
N VAL A 169 -23.58 0.07 18.47
CA VAL A 169 -23.19 -1.02 19.37
C VAL A 169 -21.89 -1.62 18.82
N GLU A 170 -20.92 -1.86 19.68
CA GLU A 170 -19.66 -2.47 19.30
C GLU A 170 -19.30 -3.61 20.26
N LEU A 171 -19.02 -4.78 19.70
CA LEU A 171 -18.37 -5.87 20.42
C LEU A 171 -16.89 -5.50 20.66
N LYS A 172 -16.51 -5.33 21.91
CA LYS A 172 -15.14 -5.02 22.32
C LYS A 172 -14.24 -6.26 22.25
N ALA A 173 -14.74 -7.40 22.75
CA ALA A 173 -14.04 -8.68 22.73
C ALA A 173 -15.05 -9.84 22.68
N ILE A 174 -14.61 -10.95 22.08
CA ILE A 174 -15.31 -12.25 22.08
C ILE A 174 -14.26 -13.27 22.48
N ASP A 175 -14.33 -13.74 23.71
CA ASP A 175 -13.32 -14.60 24.30
C ASP A 175 -13.84 -16.04 24.42
N PRO A 176 -13.34 -16.98 23.60
CA PRO A 176 -13.62 -18.41 23.75
C PRO A 176 -12.91 -19.00 24.97
N PRO A 177 -13.28 -20.23 25.41
CA PRO A 177 -12.55 -20.90 26.46
C PRO A 177 -11.12 -21.21 26.00
N THR A 178 -10.17 -21.18 26.94
CA THR A 178 -8.72 -21.30 26.66
C THR A 178 -8.35 -22.56 25.88
N SER A 179 -9.03 -23.69 26.13
CA SER A 179 -8.80 -24.94 25.42
C SER A 179 -9.05 -24.85 23.90
N ILE A 180 -10.06 -24.07 23.50
CA ILE A 180 -10.39 -23.84 22.09
C ILE A 180 -9.44 -22.80 21.50
N GLN A 181 -9.12 -21.75 22.25
CA GLN A 181 -8.15 -20.73 21.82
C GLN A 181 -6.80 -21.35 21.46
N ASP A 182 -6.26 -22.22 22.31
CA ASP A 182 -4.98 -22.92 22.06
C ASP A 182 -5.04 -23.82 20.81
N SER A 183 -6.18 -24.48 20.60
CA SER A 183 -6.39 -25.38 19.46
C SER A 183 -6.50 -24.57 18.15
N MET A 184 -7.25 -23.47 18.17
CA MET A 184 -7.37 -22.54 17.04
C MET A 184 -6.04 -21.88 16.71
N GLU A 185 -5.25 -21.47 17.70
CA GLU A 185 -3.94 -20.87 17.46
C GLU A 185 -2.99 -21.88 16.77
N LYS A 186 -2.97 -23.13 17.24
CA LYS A 186 -2.21 -24.21 16.60
C LYS A 186 -2.69 -24.47 15.17
N GLN A 187 -4.01 -24.53 14.96
CA GLN A 187 -4.59 -24.76 13.64
C GLN A 187 -4.31 -23.59 12.68
N MET A 188 -4.47 -22.34 13.13
CA MET A 188 -4.20 -21.15 12.33
C MET A 188 -2.72 -21.01 11.98
N ARG A 189 -1.81 -21.38 12.90
CA ARG A 189 -0.37 -21.45 12.60
C ARG A 189 -0.09 -22.50 11.52
N ALA A 190 -0.61 -23.72 11.69
CA ALA A 190 -0.42 -24.78 10.70
C ALA A 190 -0.97 -24.42 9.31
N GLU A 191 -2.15 -23.79 9.24
CA GLU A 191 -2.74 -23.34 7.97
C GLU A 191 -1.96 -22.17 7.35
N ARG A 192 -1.49 -21.22 8.17
CA ARG A 192 -0.61 -20.13 7.70
C ARG A 192 0.71 -20.66 7.16
N ASP A 193 1.35 -21.59 7.87
CA ASP A 193 2.61 -22.21 7.46
C ASP A 193 2.43 -22.99 6.15
N ARG A 194 1.32 -23.74 6.04
CA ARG A 194 0.95 -24.43 4.79
C ARG A 194 0.77 -23.46 3.63
N ARG A 195 0.00 -22.38 3.82
CA ARG A 195 -0.20 -21.35 2.77
C ARG A 195 1.10 -20.65 2.39
N ALA A 196 1.94 -20.32 3.36
CA ALA A 196 3.25 -19.71 3.12
C ALA A 196 4.17 -20.62 2.32
N ALA A 197 4.18 -21.94 2.60
CA ALA A 197 4.95 -22.93 1.86
C ALA A 197 4.46 -23.05 0.41
N ILE A 198 3.14 -23.09 0.19
CA ILE A 198 2.55 -23.14 -1.17
C ILE A 198 2.92 -21.87 -1.96
N LEU A 199 2.72 -20.69 -1.36
CA LEU A 199 3.02 -19.43 -2.02
C LEU A 199 4.51 -19.29 -2.36
N THR A 200 5.40 -19.78 -1.49
CA THR A 200 6.84 -19.80 -1.72
C THR A 200 7.21 -20.76 -2.86
N ALA A 201 6.60 -21.94 -2.90
CA ALA A 201 6.81 -22.90 -3.98
C ALA A 201 6.31 -22.36 -5.34
N GLU A 202 5.15 -21.71 -5.36
CA GLU A 202 4.61 -21.03 -6.55
C GLU A 202 5.49 -19.88 -7.00
N GLY A 203 5.95 -19.04 -6.07
CA GLY A 203 6.90 -17.96 -6.36
C GLY A 203 8.22 -18.46 -6.92
N SER A 204 8.78 -19.54 -6.36
CA SER A 204 10.02 -20.16 -6.86
C SER A 204 9.83 -20.73 -8.27
N LYS A 205 8.73 -21.45 -8.52
CA LYS A 205 8.39 -21.98 -9.85
C LYS A 205 8.25 -20.85 -10.87
N GLN A 206 7.51 -19.79 -10.52
CA GLN A 206 7.30 -18.64 -11.41
C GLN A 206 8.62 -17.91 -11.70
N SER A 207 9.48 -17.73 -10.69
CA SER A 207 10.81 -17.14 -10.84
C SER A 207 11.68 -17.95 -11.81
N GLN A 208 11.70 -19.27 -11.67
CA GLN A 208 12.46 -20.16 -12.55
C GLN A 208 11.95 -20.13 -13.99
N ILE A 209 10.63 -20.03 -14.20
CA ILE A 209 10.03 -19.89 -15.53
C ILE A 209 10.46 -18.57 -16.16
N LEU A 210 10.31 -17.45 -15.45
CA LEU A 210 10.69 -16.12 -15.93
C LEU A 210 12.18 -16.02 -16.25
N GLU A 211 13.05 -16.66 -15.44
CA GLU A 211 14.49 -16.70 -15.69
C GLU A 211 14.83 -17.54 -16.94
N ALA A 212 14.16 -18.69 -17.13
CA ALA A 212 14.34 -19.51 -18.32
C ALA A 212 13.86 -18.80 -19.61
N GLU A 213 12.70 -18.13 -19.54
CA GLU A 213 12.17 -17.31 -20.63
C GLU A 213 13.09 -16.13 -20.95
N GLY A 214 13.57 -15.43 -19.92
CA GLY A 214 14.54 -14.34 -20.06
C GLY A 214 15.84 -14.79 -20.72
N ARG A 215 16.41 -15.94 -20.31
CA ARG A 215 17.61 -16.53 -20.93
C ARG A 215 17.38 -16.88 -22.39
N ARG A 216 16.28 -17.56 -22.70
CA ARG A 216 15.91 -17.91 -24.09
C ARG A 216 15.80 -16.65 -24.96
N GLN A 217 15.10 -15.63 -24.46
CA GLN A 217 14.92 -14.38 -25.20
C GLN A 217 16.26 -13.65 -25.42
N ALA A 218 17.14 -13.64 -24.40
CA ALA A 218 18.47 -13.05 -24.51
C ALA A 218 19.35 -13.79 -25.53
N GLU A 219 19.31 -15.12 -25.58
CA GLU A 219 20.05 -15.92 -26.56
C GLU A 219 19.59 -15.68 -28.00
N ILE A 220 18.27 -15.59 -28.21
CA ILE A 220 17.69 -15.27 -29.53
C ILE A 220 18.12 -13.87 -29.97
N LEU A 221 17.94 -12.87 -29.12
CA LEU A 221 18.32 -11.48 -29.42
C LEU A 221 19.82 -11.35 -29.70
N LYS A 222 20.66 -12.11 -28.99
CA LYS A 222 22.10 -12.15 -29.24
C LYS A 222 22.41 -12.75 -30.62
N ALA A 223 21.80 -13.89 -30.97
CA ALA A 223 22.00 -14.52 -32.27
C ALA A 223 21.53 -13.65 -33.44
N GLU A 224 20.39 -12.96 -33.26
CA GLU A 224 19.88 -11.98 -34.22
C GLU A 224 20.83 -10.77 -34.35
N GLY A 225 21.32 -10.25 -33.23
CA GLY A 225 22.31 -9.17 -33.20
C GLY A 225 23.62 -9.56 -33.89
N ASP A 226 24.13 -10.76 -33.64
CA ASP A 226 25.36 -11.28 -34.26
C ASP A 226 25.19 -11.44 -35.78
N LYS A 227 24.06 -12.00 -36.22
CA LYS A 227 23.70 -12.09 -37.65
C LYS A 227 23.64 -10.71 -38.29
N GLN A 228 22.93 -9.77 -37.67
CA GLN A 228 22.79 -8.40 -38.20
C GLN A 228 24.15 -7.69 -38.25
N ALA A 229 24.98 -7.86 -37.22
CA ALA A 229 26.33 -7.30 -37.18
C ALA A 229 27.22 -7.89 -38.28
N GLN A 230 27.12 -9.19 -38.58
CA GLN A 230 27.86 -9.80 -39.69
C GLN A 230 27.42 -9.24 -41.05
N ILE A 231 26.12 -9.09 -41.28
CA ILE A 231 25.57 -8.49 -42.51
C ILE A 231 26.09 -7.06 -42.68
N LEU A 232 25.93 -6.21 -41.64
CA LEU A 232 26.38 -4.83 -41.67
C LEU A 232 27.89 -4.69 -41.89
N ARG A 233 28.71 -5.59 -41.31
CA ARG A 233 30.15 -5.62 -41.58
C ARG A 233 30.46 -5.99 -43.03
N ALA A 234 29.82 -7.03 -43.56
CA ALA A 234 30.03 -7.46 -44.95
C ALA A 234 29.58 -6.39 -45.95
N GLU A 235 28.47 -5.71 -45.69
CA GLU A 235 28.00 -4.56 -46.48
C GLU A 235 28.98 -3.39 -46.40
N GLY A 236 29.46 -3.07 -45.21
CA GLY A 236 30.48 -2.02 -45.00
C GLY A 236 31.80 -2.32 -45.72
N GLU A 237 32.27 -3.57 -45.66
CA GLU A 237 33.46 -4.03 -46.39
C GLU A 237 33.24 -3.97 -47.91
N SER A 238 32.09 -4.42 -48.39
CA SER A 238 31.74 -4.36 -49.82
C SER A 238 31.71 -2.92 -50.33
N ALA A 239 31.05 -2.01 -49.60
CA ALA A 239 31.00 -0.59 -49.93
C ALA A 239 32.38 0.06 -49.90
N ALA A 240 33.22 -0.27 -48.90
CA ALA A 240 34.59 0.20 -48.82
C ALA A 240 35.44 -0.29 -50.01
N ILE A 241 35.34 -1.57 -50.35
CA ILE A 241 36.04 -2.15 -51.52
C ILE A 241 35.59 -1.47 -52.81
N GLN A 242 34.27 -1.29 -53.01
CA GLN A 242 33.75 -0.60 -54.20
C GLN A 242 34.22 0.85 -54.28
N SER A 243 34.22 1.58 -53.16
CA SER A 243 34.70 2.97 -53.12
C SER A 243 36.19 3.06 -53.44
N VAL A 244 37.02 2.18 -52.88
CA VAL A 244 38.46 2.11 -53.20
C VAL A 244 38.67 1.70 -54.66
N PHE A 245 37.93 0.72 -55.16
CA PHE A 245 38.02 0.26 -56.55
C PHE A 245 37.67 1.36 -57.56
N GLN A 246 36.58 2.09 -57.31
CA GLN A 246 36.19 3.25 -58.12
C GLN A 246 37.25 4.35 -58.05
N ALA A 247 37.73 4.71 -56.86
CA ALA A 247 38.79 5.72 -56.71
C ALA A 247 40.09 5.35 -57.46
N ILE A 248 40.44 4.06 -57.51
CA ILE A 248 41.58 3.55 -58.30
C ILE A 248 41.30 3.67 -59.80
N HIS A 249 40.11 3.29 -60.27
CA HIS A 249 39.78 3.37 -61.70
C HIS A 249 39.68 4.82 -62.20
N ASP A 250 39.04 5.70 -61.43
CA ASP A 250 38.88 7.11 -61.77
C ASP A 250 40.23 7.86 -61.73
N GLY A 251 41.14 7.45 -60.85
CA GLY A 251 42.49 8.02 -60.74
C GLY A 251 43.46 7.59 -61.85
N ASN A 252 43.11 6.58 -62.66
CA ASN A 252 43.90 6.02 -63.75
C ASN A 252 45.42 5.90 -63.46
N PRO A 253 45.82 5.14 -62.42
CA PRO A 253 47.21 5.10 -61.95
C PRO A 253 48.15 4.43 -62.96
N ASP A 254 49.34 5.00 -63.11
CA ASP A 254 50.43 4.48 -63.97
C ASP A 254 50.92 3.11 -63.45
N ASP A 255 51.32 2.20 -64.35
CA ASP A 255 51.73 0.80 -64.05
C ASP A 255 52.85 0.73 -63.00
N LYS A 256 53.69 1.76 -62.94
CA LYS A 256 54.77 1.91 -61.95
C LYS A 256 54.25 2.14 -60.52
N LEU A 257 53.10 2.78 -60.35
CA LEU A 257 52.47 3.04 -59.04
C LEU A 257 51.87 1.76 -58.46
N LEU A 258 51.21 0.94 -59.30
CA LEU A 258 50.67 -0.36 -58.90
C LEU A 258 51.78 -1.33 -58.48
N ALA A 259 52.89 -1.37 -59.22
CA ALA A 259 54.08 -2.15 -58.85
C ALA A 259 54.69 -1.68 -57.51
N TYR A 260 54.70 -0.37 -57.25
CA TYR A 260 55.16 0.19 -55.98
C TYR A 260 54.22 -0.12 -54.80
N GLN A 261 52.90 -0.01 -55.00
CA GLN A 261 51.89 -0.40 -54.00
C GLN A 261 52.02 -1.90 -53.67
N TYR A 262 52.21 -2.75 -54.68
CA TYR A 262 52.44 -4.18 -54.52
C TYR A 262 53.69 -4.45 -53.67
N LEU A 263 54.81 -3.78 -53.97
CA LEU A 263 56.05 -3.81 -53.17
C LEU A 263 55.86 -3.33 -51.72
N GLN A 264 54.99 -2.34 -51.46
CA GLN A 264 54.65 -1.89 -50.11
C GLN A 264 53.69 -2.83 -49.36
N THR A 265 52.87 -3.62 -50.07
CA THR A 265 52.00 -4.63 -49.45
C THR A 265 52.73 -5.94 -49.12
N LEU A 266 53.86 -6.22 -49.79
CA LEU A 266 54.67 -7.42 -49.55
C LEU A 266 55.09 -7.61 -48.07
N PRO A 267 55.55 -6.58 -47.33
CA PRO A 267 55.84 -6.71 -45.89
C PRO A 267 54.62 -7.07 -45.05
N LYS A 268 53.43 -6.55 -45.37
CA LYS A 268 52.19 -6.88 -44.64
C LYS A 268 51.75 -8.33 -44.83
N ILE A 269 52.12 -8.91 -45.98
CA ILE A 269 51.87 -10.33 -46.29
C ILE A 269 52.86 -11.24 -45.51
N SER A 270 54.06 -10.75 -45.17
CA SER A 270 55.02 -11.50 -44.35
C SER A 270 54.74 -11.45 -42.84
N ASP A 271 54.04 -10.43 -42.34
CA ASP A 271 53.70 -10.27 -40.90
C ASP A 271 52.44 -11.06 -40.47
N SER A 272 51.70 -11.67 -41.40
CA SER A 272 50.58 -12.56 -41.06
C SER A 272 51.13 -13.89 -40.53
N ALA A 273 50.71 -14.30 -39.33
CA ALA A 273 51.23 -15.43 -38.56
C ALA A 273 51.08 -16.84 -39.22
N SER A 274 50.80 -16.94 -40.52
CA SER A 274 50.60 -18.20 -41.26
C SER A 274 51.24 -18.26 -42.66
N SER A 275 52.06 -17.29 -43.07
CA SER A 275 52.66 -17.27 -44.42
C SER A 275 53.91 -18.15 -44.55
N LYS A 276 53.74 -19.47 -44.78
CA LYS A 276 54.83 -20.42 -45.14
C LYS A 276 54.87 -20.84 -46.61
N LEU A 277 53.94 -20.37 -47.45
CA LEU A 277 53.85 -20.77 -48.86
C LEU A 277 54.30 -19.63 -49.78
N TRP A 278 55.51 -19.77 -50.32
CA TRP A 278 56.09 -18.87 -51.31
C TRP A 278 55.76 -19.37 -52.72
N ILE A 279 54.93 -18.62 -53.45
CA ILE A 279 54.59 -18.89 -54.85
C ILE A 279 55.14 -17.73 -55.67
N ILE A 280 56.10 -18.00 -56.55
CA ILE A 280 56.55 -17.06 -57.58
C ILE A 280 55.64 -17.24 -58.80
N PRO A 281 54.88 -16.22 -59.23
CA PRO A 281 54.10 -16.28 -60.46
C PRO A 281 55.01 -16.38 -61.69
N SER A 282 54.59 -17.16 -62.68
CA SER A 282 55.29 -17.37 -63.96
C SER A 282 55.66 -16.06 -64.67
N GLU A 283 54.85 -15.02 -64.51
CA GLU A 283 55.06 -13.67 -65.08
C GLU A 283 56.38 -13.01 -64.64
N PHE A 284 56.82 -13.25 -63.39
CA PHE A 284 58.12 -12.76 -62.90
C PHE A 284 59.29 -13.41 -63.65
N THR A 285 59.11 -14.67 -64.06
CA THR A 285 60.12 -15.43 -64.79
C THR A 285 60.17 -15.00 -66.26
N GLU A 286 59.03 -14.62 -66.85
CA GLU A 286 58.97 -14.09 -68.23
C GLU A 286 59.60 -12.70 -68.33
N ALA A 287 59.34 -11.81 -67.38
CA ALA A 287 60.00 -10.50 -67.29
C ALA A 287 61.53 -10.62 -67.14
N LEU A 288 61.99 -11.63 -66.40
CA LEU A 288 63.42 -11.91 -66.22
C LEU A 288 64.07 -12.54 -67.49
N LYS A 289 63.31 -13.35 -68.24
CA LYS A 289 63.76 -13.92 -69.53
C LYS A 289 63.86 -12.88 -70.64
N SER A 290 62.94 -11.92 -70.72
CA SER A 290 63.00 -10.84 -71.72
C SER A 290 64.19 -9.91 -71.49
N MET A 291 64.56 -9.67 -70.23
CA MET A 291 65.79 -8.95 -69.87
C MET A 291 67.07 -9.72 -70.24
N SER A 292 67.10 -11.05 -70.19
CA SER A 292 68.32 -11.84 -70.45
C SER A 292 68.56 -12.19 -71.92
N ALA A 293 67.50 -12.28 -72.75
CA ALA A 293 67.61 -12.51 -74.19
C ALA A 293 68.27 -11.35 -74.97
N GLY A 294 68.29 -10.14 -74.41
CA GLY A 294 68.98 -8.98 -74.99
C GLY A 294 70.50 -9.00 -74.84
N PHE A 295 71.07 -9.89 -74.03
CA PHE A 295 72.51 -9.87 -73.68
C PHE A 295 73.36 -11.00 -74.30
N ALA A 296 72.79 -12.04 -74.93
CA ALA A 296 73.54 -13.25 -75.30
C ALA A 296 73.34 -13.71 -76.76
N GLY A 297 73.97 -13.02 -77.73
CA GLY A 297 73.98 -13.44 -79.13
C GLY A 297 75.22 -13.01 -79.92
N ARG A 298 76.32 -13.77 -79.82
CA ARG A 298 77.34 -14.00 -80.89
C ARG A 298 78.53 -14.84 -80.41
N ARG A 299 78.73 -16.04 -80.97
CA ARG A 299 79.93 -16.47 -81.74
C ARG A 299 79.91 -17.98 -82.05
N ASP A 300 80.19 -18.28 -83.32
CA ASP A 300 80.41 -19.60 -83.92
C ASP A 300 81.82 -20.16 -83.66
N ASP A 301 81.93 -21.48 -83.62
CA ASP A 301 83.16 -22.28 -83.55
C ASP A 301 83.84 -22.49 -84.92
N ARG A 302 85.18 -22.59 -84.93
CA ARG A 302 85.99 -23.22 -86.00
C ARG A 302 87.24 -23.95 -85.42
N PRO A 303 87.79 -24.96 -86.13
CA PRO A 303 88.35 -26.20 -85.56
C PRO A 303 89.89 -26.33 -85.49
N VAL A 304 90.35 -27.34 -84.73
CA VAL A 304 91.73 -27.84 -84.37
C VAL A 304 92.32 -28.72 -85.52
N PRO A 305 93.65 -29.00 -85.78
CA PRO A 305 94.80 -29.35 -84.88
C PRO A 305 96.24 -28.97 -85.44
N PRO A 306 97.37 -29.69 -85.19
CA PRO A 306 98.17 -29.93 -83.96
C PRO A 306 99.71 -29.64 -84.12
N ALA A 307 100.50 -29.70 -83.03
CA ALA A 307 101.92 -30.11 -83.13
C ALA A 307 102.46 -30.67 -81.81
N ASP A 308 103.10 -31.82 -81.96
CA ASP A 308 103.79 -32.71 -81.02
C ASP A 308 105.23 -32.22 -80.73
N ARG A 309 105.74 -32.45 -79.51
CA ARG A 309 107.00 -33.19 -79.19
C ARG A 309 107.75 -32.75 -77.93
N SER A 310 108.25 -33.80 -77.27
CA SER A 310 109.49 -33.94 -76.50
C SER A 310 109.59 -33.42 -75.06
N ALA A 311 109.70 -34.40 -74.15
CA ALA A 311 110.42 -34.36 -72.86
C ALA A 311 111.96 -34.26 -73.08
N PRO A 312 112.82 -34.41 -72.05
CA PRO A 312 113.07 -33.66 -70.79
C PRO A 312 114.58 -33.22 -70.77
N PRO A 313 115.34 -33.11 -69.66
CA PRO A 313 115.06 -32.94 -68.24
C PRO A 313 115.77 -31.73 -67.59
N ALA A 314 115.60 -31.65 -66.27
CA ALA A 314 116.03 -30.63 -65.31
C ALA A 314 117.55 -30.38 -65.22
N PRO A 315 117.98 -29.47 -64.32
CA PRO A 315 118.25 -29.92 -62.95
C PRO A 315 117.34 -29.29 -61.89
#